data_AF-A0A328TTJ0-F1
#
_entry.id   AF-A0A328TTJ0-F1
#
_cell.length_a   1.000
_cell.length_b   1.000
_cell.length_c   1.000
_cell.angle_alpha   90.00
_cell.angle_beta   90.00
_cell.angle_gamma   90.00
#
_symmetry.space_group_name_H-M   'P 1'
#
loop_
_entity.id
_entity.type
_entity.pdbx_description
1 polymer ?
#
loop_
_entity_poly.entity_id
_entity_poly.type
_entity_poly.pdbx_seq_one_letter_code
_entity_poly.pdbx_strand_id
1 'polypeptide(L)'
;PDGYAIMQGQTFDTAKSPKTAAAYPSGKLPDLRGQIIKGAPDGRALLSLEADGIKSHTHTATASNTDLGTKTSAAFDYGTKTTSNTDLGTKATTAFDYGTKTTNSTGAHVHTYTTDHTGNTIRGPSGGETTSGPANTSSAGAHTVAIGSHTHNVVLGAHAHTVAIGAHTHTIVMGSHGHTITVAAAGNAENTVKNIAFNYIVRLA
;
A
#
# COMPACT_ATOMS: atom_id res chain seq x y z
N PRO A 1 -82.36 2.12 4.23
CA PRO A 1 -83.79 1.86 4.56
C PRO A 1 -84.51 3.17 4.85
N ASP A 2 -85.82 3.21 4.67
CA ASP A 2 -86.60 4.42 4.98
C ASP A 2 -86.46 4.79 6.47
N GLY A 3 -86.35 6.08 6.75
CA GLY A 3 -86.07 6.60 8.08
C GLY A 3 -84.61 6.48 8.54
N TYR A 4 -83.68 6.05 7.68
CA TYR A 4 -82.25 6.01 7.98
C TYR A 4 -81.46 6.91 7.01
N ALA A 5 -80.39 7.52 7.53
CA ALA A 5 -79.41 8.25 6.74
C ALA A 5 -78.02 7.60 6.87
N ILE A 6 -77.24 7.62 5.79
CA ILE A 6 -75.83 7.23 5.81
C ILE A 6 -75.01 8.28 6.56
N MET A 7 -73.97 7.90 7.29
CA MET A 7 -73.19 8.82 8.13
C MET A 7 -71.95 9.36 7.39
N GLN A 8 -72.09 10.52 6.74
CA GLN A 8 -71.06 11.11 5.87
C GLN A 8 -70.74 12.57 6.20
N GLY A 9 -70.95 13.01 7.44
CA GLY A 9 -70.63 14.40 7.81
C GLY A 9 -71.69 15.44 7.43
N GLN A 10 -72.86 15.03 6.96
CA GLN A 10 -73.91 15.96 6.54
C GLN A 10 -74.68 16.57 7.72
N THR A 11 -75.27 17.75 7.49
CA THR A 11 -76.21 18.37 8.43
C THR A 11 -77.59 17.73 8.34
N PHE A 12 -78.38 17.83 9.41
CA PHE A 12 -79.79 17.43 9.44
C PHE A 12 -80.65 18.48 10.14
N ASP A 13 -81.96 18.43 9.88
CA ASP A 13 -82.94 19.32 10.50
C ASP A 13 -83.24 18.84 11.93
N THR A 14 -82.75 19.59 12.91
CA THR A 14 -82.88 19.25 14.34
C THR A 14 -84.32 19.31 14.83
N ALA A 15 -85.20 20.10 14.19
CA ALA A 15 -86.61 20.18 14.56
C ALA A 15 -87.41 18.97 14.05
N LYS A 16 -87.04 18.43 12.88
CA LYS A 16 -87.66 17.22 12.31
C LYS A 16 -87.14 15.91 12.92
N SER A 17 -85.96 15.94 13.53
CA SER A 17 -85.36 14.77 14.16
C SER A 17 -84.84 15.10 15.57
N PRO A 18 -85.75 15.37 16.53
CA PRO A 18 -85.37 15.81 17.88
C PRO A 18 -84.62 14.74 18.66
N LYS A 19 -84.87 13.44 18.44
CA LYS A 19 -84.11 12.37 19.10
C LYS A 19 -82.71 12.25 18.51
N THR A 20 -82.57 12.43 17.20
CA THR A 20 -81.25 12.52 16.56
C THR A 20 -80.48 13.76 17.04
N ALA A 21 -81.16 14.89 17.22
CA ALA A 21 -80.58 16.12 17.78
C ALA A 21 -80.10 15.96 19.23
N ALA A 22 -80.78 15.14 20.04
CA ALA A 22 -80.31 14.81 21.39
C ALA A 22 -78.97 14.03 21.37
N ALA A 23 -78.74 13.18 20.37
CA ALA A 23 -77.48 12.46 20.20
C ALA A 23 -76.38 13.29 19.54
N TYR A 24 -76.76 14.17 18.60
CA TYR A 24 -75.85 15.05 17.86
C TYR A 24 -76.32 16.51 17.92
N PRO A 25 -76.06 17.21 19.04
CA PRO A 25 -76.57 18.58 19.26
C PRO A 25 -76.07 19.63 18.26
N SER A 26 -74.98 19.34 17.56
CA SER A 26 -74.44 20.19 16.49
C SER A 26 -75.33 20.24 15.24
N GLY A 27 -76.34 19.37 15.13
CA GLY A 27 -77.13 19.23 13.90
C GLY A 27 -76.34 18.62 12.73
N LYS A 28 -75.18 18.01 13.00
CA LYS A 28 -74.29 17.40 12.01
C LYS A 28 -73.96 15.96 12.41
N LEU A 29 -74.18 15.03 11.49
CA LEU A 29 -73.77 13.64 11.68
C LEU A 29 -72.25 13.51 11.53
N PRO A 30 -71.58 12.60 12.25
CA PRO A 30 -70.17 12.31 11.99
C PRO A 30 -69.99 11.68 10.60
N ASP A 31 -68.80 11.87 10.01
CA ASP A 31 -68.38 11.13 8.83
C ASP A 31 -67.67 9.86 9.26
N LEU A 32 -68.28 8.71 9.00
CA LEU A 32 -67.76 7.41 9.42
C LEU A 32 -67.16 6.60 8.26
N ARG A 33 -66.96 7.22 7.09
CA ARG A 33 -66.28 6.56 5.97
C ARG A 33 -64.81 6.30 6.34
N GLY A 34 -64.38 5.05 6.22
CA GLY A 34 -63.02 4.62 6.60
C GLY A 34 -62.74 4.63 8.11
N GLN A 35 -63.75 4.87 8.96
CA GLN A 35 -63.57 4.95 10.40
C GLN A 35 -63.89 3.62 11.10
N ILE A 36 -63.18 3.34 12.19
CA ILE A 36 -63.52 2.27 13.14
C ILE A 36 -63.96 2.87 14.46
N ILE A 37 -65.10 2.40 14.99
CA ILE A 37 -65.62 2.86 16.27
C ILE A 37 -64.78 2.30 17.41
N LYS A 38 -64.19 3.19 18.20
CA LYS A 38 -63.44 2.89 19.43
C LYS A 38 -64.18 3.48 20.62
N GLY A 39 -64.34 2.71 21.68
CA GLY A 39 -64.88 3.22 22.94
C GLY A 39 -64.02 4.38 23.45
N ALA A 40 -64.65 5.48 23.85
CA ALA A 40 -63.94 6.65 24.33
C ALA A 40 -63.24 6.33 25.67
N PRO A 41 -61.90 6.41 25.74
CA PRO A 41 -61.19 6.31 27.02
C PRO A 41 -61.37 7.61 27.83
N ASP A 42 -61.04 7.53 29.11
CA ASP A 42 -61.01 8.70 29.99
C ASP A 42 -60.13 9.82 29.40
N GLY A 43 -60.60 11.06 29.49
CA GLY A 43 -59.89 12.23 28.98
C GLY A 43 -59.98 12.46 27.47
N ARG A 44 -60.60 11.57 26.69
CA ARG A 44 -60.83 11.77 25.25
C ARG A 44 -62.24 12.32 24.98
N ALA A 45 -62.32 13.43 24.25
CA ALA A 45 -63.59 14.01 23.85
C ALA A 45 -64.39 13.07 22.92
N LEU A 46 -65.71 13.01 23.11
CA LEU A 46 -66.60 12.24 22.24
C LEU A 46 -66.53 12.76 20.80
N LEU A 47 -66.64 11.83 19.84
CA LEU A 47 -66.56 12.10 18.39
C LEU A 47 -65.23 12.70 17.91
N SER A 48 -64.20 12.76 18.75
CA SER A 48 -62.84 13.12 18.32
C SER A 48 -62.26 12.03 17.40
N LEU A 49 -61.49 12.43 16.40
CA LEU A 49 -60.77 11.51 15.50
C LEU A 49 -59.39 11.15 16.07
N GLU A 50 -58.97 9.91 15.86
CA GLU A 50 -57.62 9.42 16.16
C GLU A 50 -57.09 8.80 14.86
N ALA A 51 -55.94 9.26 14.38
CA ALA A 51 -55.29 8.68 13.21
C ALA A 51 -54.75 7.29 13.54
N ASP A 52 -54.59 6.45 12.52
CA ASP A 52 -53.92 5.18 12.64
C ASP A 52 -52.43 5.36 13.00
N GLY A 53 -51.84 4.35 13.64
CA GLY A 53 -50.46 4.43 14.08
C GLY A 53 -49.89 3.07 14.45
N ILE A 54 -48.60 2.89 14.21
CA ILE A 54 -47.83 1.72 14.62
C ILE A 54 -47.32 1.94 16.04
N LYS A 55 -47.43 0.92 16.89
CA LYS A 55 -46.85 0.96 18.23
C LYS A 55 -45.32 1.08 18.14
N SER A 56 -44.74 1.92 19.01
CA SER A 56 -43.28 2.03 19.12
C SER A 56 -42.63 0.65 19.30
N HIS A 57 -41.61 0.37 18.50
CA HIS A 57 -40.86 -0.89 18.51
C HIS A 57 -39.45 -0.68 17.93
N THR A 58 -38.59 -1.68 18.11
CA THR A 58 -37.22 -1.72 17.55
C THR A 58 -36.97 -3.06 16.86
N HIS A 59 -35.91 -3.14 16.07
CA HIS A 59 -35.43 -4.37 15.42
C HIS A 59 -33.97 -4.63 15.81
N THR A 60 -33.59 -5.89 15.87
CA THR A 60 -32.18 -6.27 15.85
C THR A 60 -31.67 -6.24 14.41
N ALA A 61 -30.43 -5.80 14.22
CA ALA A 61 -29.78 -5.76 12.91
C ALA A 61 -28.36 -6.32 13.04
N THR A 62 -27.91 -7.00 11.99
CA THR A 62 -26.55 -7.54 11.89
C THR A 62 -25.92 -7.11 10.57
N ALA A 63 -24.61 -6.95 10.56
CA ALA A 63 -23.82 -6.76 9.35
C ALA A 63 -23.01 -8.03 9.09
N SER A 64 -22.95 -8.47 7.84
CA SER A 64 -22.11 -9.60 7.45
C SER A 64 -20.64 -9.23 7.47
N ASN A 65 -19.79 -10.19 7.84
CA ASN A 65 -18.35 -10.01 7.77
C ASN A 65 -17.90 -9.86 6.31
N THR A 66 -16.96 -8.94 6.06
CA THR A 66 -16.41 -8.70 4.72
C THR A 66 -14.90 -8.94 4.73
N ASP A 67 -14.43 -9.86 3.89
CA ASP A 67 -13.00 -10.07 3.65
C ASP A 67 -12.51 -9.11 2.54
N LEU A 68 -11.48 -8.32 2.84
CA LEU A 68 -10.89 -7.35 1.91
C LEU A 68 -9.85 -8.00 0.97
N GLY A 69 -9.45 -9.25 1.25
CA GLY A 69 -8.45 -10.02 0.52
C GLY A 69 -7.02 -9.48 0.67
N THR A 70 -6.10 -10.07 -0.09
CA THR A 70 -4.68 -9.69 -0.12
C THR A 70 -4.46 -8.49 -1.05
N LYS A 71 -3.62 -7.55 -0.64
CA LYS A 71 -3.15 -6.41 -1.45
C LYS A 71 -1.63 -6.45 -1.57
N THR A 72 -1.12 -6.17 -2.76
CA THR A 72 0.32 -6.07 -3.01
C THR A 72 0.75 -4.62 -2.84
N SER A 73 1.85 -4.38 -2.12
CA SER A 73 2.44 -3.05 -2.00
C SER A 73 3.04 -2.60 -3.34
N ALA A 74 3.26 -1.30 -3.49
CA ALA A 74 4.03 -0.78 -4.61
C ALA A 74 5.45 -1.37 -4.63
N ALA A 75 6.01 -1.56 -5.83
CA ALA A 75 7.40 -1.98 -5.99
C ALA A 75 8.35 -0.87 -5.55
N PHE A 76 9.40 -1.23 -4.81
CA PHE A 76 10.49 -0.34 -4.43
C PHE A 76 11.81 -0.92 -4.95
N ASP A 77 12.57 -0.12 -5.69
CA ASP A 77 13.87 -0.50 -6.23
C ASP A 77 15.00 0.17 -5.42
N TYR A 78 15.87 -0.64 -4.84
CA TYR A 78 17.07 -0.14 -4.16
C TYR A 78 18.12 0.41 -5.15
N GLY A 79 18.06 0.03 -6.43
CA GLY A 79 19.05 0.37 -7.44
C GLY A 79 20.43 -0.20 -7.14
N THR A 80 21.46 0.31 -7.83
CA THR A 80 22.85 -0.07 -7.57
C THR A 80 23.41 0.68 -6.37
N LYS A 81 23.97 -0.05 -5.40
CA LYS A 81 24.70 0.52 -4.26
C LYS A 81 26.19 0.25 -4.41
N THR A 82 27.01 1.30 -4.32
CA THR A 82 28.47 1.21 -4.41
C THR A 82 29.06 1.24 -3.00
N THR A 83 29.96 0.31 -2.71
CA THR A 83 30.74 0.33 -1.46
C THR A 83 31.81 1.41 -1.52
N SER A 84 32.07 2.09 -0.41
CA SER A 84 33.18 3.04 -0.32
C SER A 84 34.51 2.37 -0.68
N ASN A 85 35.34 3.09 -1.44
CA ASN A 85 36.69 2.65 -1.72
C ASN A 85 37.54 2.82 -0.45
N THR A 86 37.82 1.71 0.24
CA THR A 86 38.79 1.73 1.33
C THR A 86 40.18 1.58 0.69
N ASP A 87 40.98 2.64 0.71
CA ASP A 87 42.40 2.53 0.42
C ASP A 87 43.09 1.94 1.67
N LEU A 88 43.35 0.64 1.64
CA LEU A 88 44.11 -0.03 2.71
C LEU A 88 45.63 0.23 2.57
N GLY A 89 46.10 0.96 1.56
CA GLY A 89 47.51 1.12 1.24
C GLY A 89 48.18 -0.21 0.84
N THR A 90 49.51 -0.21 0.72
CA THR A 90 50.28 -1.43 0.45
C THR A 90 50.20 -2.39 1.65
N LYS A 91 49.39 -3.45 1.52
CA LYS A 91 49.28 -4.52 2.51
C LYS A 91 50.06 -5.75 2.04
N ALA A 92 51.11 -6.11 2.77
CA ALA A 92 51.79 -7.39 2.60
C ALA A 92 51.04 -8.47 3.39
N THR A 93 50.40 -9.42 2.70
CA THR A 93 49.79 -10.58 3.34
C THR A 93 50.86 -11.66 3.53
N THR A 94 51.35 -11.85 4.75
CA THR A 94 52.33 -12.91 5.07
C THR A 94 51.72 -14.30 5.24
N ALA A 95 50.39 -14.42 5.11
CA ALA A 95 49.64 -15.62 5.45
C ALA A 95 49.32 -16.55 4.26
N PHE A 96 49.59 -16.15 3.02
CA PHE A 96 49.34 -16.98 1.84
C PHE A 96 50.65 -17.20 1.05
N ASP A 97 51.26 -18.36 1.24
CA ASP A 97 52.46 -18.77 0.53
C ASP A 97 52.09 -19.27 -0.87
N TYR A 98 52.38 -18.47 -1.90
CA TYR A 98 52.20 -18.88 -3.31
C TYR A 98 53.31 -19.84 -3.80
N GLY A 99 54.25 -20.21 -2.91
CA GLY A 99 55.47 -20.91 -3.22
C GLY A 99 56.47 -20.03 -3.97
N THR A 100 57.75 -20.41 -3.95
CA THR A 100 58.79 -19.74 -4.74
C THR A 100 58.50 -19.92 -6.24
N LYS A 101 58.12 -18.84 -6.92
CA LYS A 101 58.01 -18.81 -8.39
C LYS A 101 59.16 -18.02 -8.96
N THR A 102 59.93 -18.64 -9.86
CA THR A 102 61.06 -18.02 -10.54
C THR A 102 60.63 -17.53 -11.93
N THR A 103 61.18 -16.39 -12.36
CA THR A 103 61.06 -15.93 -13.74
C THR A 103 62.10 -16.63 -14.63
N ASN A 104 61.94 -16.55 -15.95
CA ASN A 104 63.00 -16.99 -16.87
C ASN A 104 64.19 -16.01 -16.82
N SER A 105 65.40 -16.51 -17.12
CA SER A 105 66.60 -15.67 -17.20
C SER A 105 66.61 -14.90 -18.52
N THR A 106 66.40 -13.59 -18.46
CA THR A 106 66.35 -12.67 -19.61
C THR A 106 67.00 -11.33 -19.24
N GLY A 107 67.08 -10.37 -20.17
CA GLY A 107 67.67 -9.05 -19.90
C GLY A 107 69.20 -8.98 -20.07
N ALA A 108 69.82 -10.03 -20.62
CA ALA A 108 71.20 -9.96 -21.06
C ALA A 108 71.35 -8.92 -22.17
N HIS A 109 72.06 -7.83 -21.89
CA HIS A 109 72.39 -6.78 -22.84
C HIS A 109 73.83 -6.32 -22.58
N VAL A 110 74.44 -5.70 -23.58
CA VAL A 110 75.77 -5.09 -23.47
C VAL A 110 75.63 -3.59 -23.69
N HIS A 111 76.41 -2.81 -22.93
CA HIS A 111 76.55 -1.39 -23.20
C HIS A 111 77.72 -1.19 -24.17
N THR A 112 77.52 -0.31 -25.15
CA THR A 112 78.58 0.10 -26.07
C THR A 112 79.27 1.34 -25.50
N TYR A 113 80.59 1.33 -25.48
CA TYR A 113 81.41 2.46 -25.13
C TYR A 113 82.39 2.73 -26.28
N THR A 114 82.81 3.98 -26.43
CA THR A 114 83.79 4.37 -27.44
C THR A 114 85.20 4.30 -26.84
N THR A 115 86.10 3.63 -27.56
CA THR A 115 87.54 3.68 -27.24
C THR A 115 88.23 4.65 -28.20
N ASP A 116 88.93 5.62 -27.65
CA ASP A 116 89.76 6.55 -28.41
C ASP A 116 91.24 6.25 -28.11
N HIS A 117 92.04 6.05 -29.17
CA HIS A 117 93.45 5.66 -29.06
C HIS A 117 94.31 6.69 -29.77
N THR A 118 95.09 7.46 -29.00
CA THR A 118 96.10 8.39 -29.53
C THR A 118 97.51 7.83 -29.33
N GLY A 119 98.00 7.02 -30.28
CA GLY A 119 99.42 6.64 -30.39
C GLY A 119 99.81 5.26 -29.85
N ASN A 120 100.64 4.56 -30.65
CA ASN A 120 101.32 3.26 -30.53
C ASN A 120 100.57 2.08 -29.85
N THR A 121 100.48 0.96 -30.58
CA THR A 121 99.72 -0.26 -30.27
C THR A 121 99.86 -0.76 -28.83
N ILE A 122 98.83 -0.55 -28.01
CA ILE A 122 98.64 -1.25 -26.73
C ILE A 122 97.68 -2.41 -26.99
N ARG A 123 98.14 -3.66 -26.78
CA ARG A 123 97.27 -4.84 -26.90
C ARG A 123 96.15 -4.76 -25.87
N GLY A 124 94.90 -4.83 -26.33
CA GLY A 124 93.76 -4.93 -25.45
C GLY A 124 93.70 -6.28 -24.72
N PRO A 125 92.90 -6.40 -23.64
CA PRO A 125 92.84 -7.59 -22.77
C PRO A 125 92.37 -8.88 -23.47
N SER A 126 91.88 -8.80 -24.70
CA SER A 126 91.52 -9.94 -25.56
C SER A 126 92.60 -10.35 -26.57
N GLY A 127 93.78 -9.72 -26.55
CA GLY A 127 94.94 -10.12 -27.36
C GLY A 127 94.88 -9.78 -28.86
N GLY A 128 93.82 -9.12 -29.34
CA GLY A 128 93.73 -8.57 -30.70
C GLY A 128 94.21 -7.12 -30.80
N GLU A 129 94.71 -6.71 -31.97
CA GLU A 129 95.04 -5.30 -32.27
C GLU A 129 93.75 -4.46 -32.30
N THR A 130 93.68 -3.37 -31.53
CA THR A 130 92.49 -2.53 -31.40
C THR A 130 92.53 -1.34 -32.36
N THR A 131 91.47 -1.18 -33.16
CA THR A 131 91.17 0.02 -33.95
C THR A 131 90.23 0.95 -33.17
N SER A 132 90.40 2.27 -33.28
CA SER A 132 89.46 3.26 -32.70
C SER A 132 88.05 3.03 -33.26
N GLY A 133 87.06 2.89 -32.37
CA GLY A 133 85.69 2.59 -32.79
C GLY A 133 84.77 2.17 -31.64
N PRO A 134 83.49 1.91 -31.95
CA PRO A 134 82.53 1.39 -30.98
C PRO A 134 82.99 0.03 -30.47
N ALA A 135 83.10 -0.13 -29.16
CA ALA A 135 83.42 -1.39 -28.51
C ALA A 135 82.31 -1.76 -27.52
N ASN A 136 81.96 -3.04 -27.44
CA ASN A 136 81.04 -3.54 -26.43
C ASN A 136 81.83 -3.97 -25.19
N THR A 137 81.24 -3.81 -24.00
CA THR A 137 81.82 -4.37 -22.78
C THR A 137 81.93 -5.89 -22.90
N SER A 138 83.14 -6.42 -23.06
CA SER A 138 83.40 -7.87 -23.15
C SER A 138 83.83 -8.45 -21.80
N SER A 139 83.38 -9.67 -21.48
CA SER A 139 83.62 -10.36 -20.20
C SER A 139 85.10 -10.62 -19.86
N ALA A 140 86.00 -10.57 -20.84
CA ALA A 140 87.43 -10.75 -20.62
C ALA A 140 88.07 -9.49 -19.99
N GLY A 141 88.05 -9.42 -18.64
CA GLY A 141 88.68 -8.38 -17.84
C GLY A 141 87.74 -7.38 -17.14
N ALA A 142 86.47 -7.74 -16.91
CA ALA A 142 85.46 -6.80 -16.41
C ALA A 142 85.52 -6.58 -14.89
N HIS A 143 85.79 -5.34 -14.46
CA HIS A 143 85.23 -4.83 -13.21
C HIS A 143 83.74 -4.53 -13.47
N THR A 144 82.87 -5.50 -13.24
CA THR A 144 81.42 -5.23 -13.24
C THR A 144 81.07 -4.52 -11.94
N VAL A 145 80.86 -3.21 -11.98
CA VAL A 145 80.08 -2.55 -10.93
C VAL A 145 78.66 -3.11 -11.06
N ALA A 146 78.14 -3.73 -10.00
CA ALA A 146 76.78 -4.25 -9.98
C ALA A 146 75.79 -3.07 -9.92
N ILE A 147 75.44 -2.55 -11.09
CA ILE A 147 74.40 -1.54 -11.31
C ILE A 147 73.26 -2.21 -12.08
N GLY A 148 72.00 -1.94 -11.67
CA GLY A 148 70.82 -2.53 -12.31
C GLY A 148 70.03 -3.54 -11.47
N SER A 149 70.24 -3.59 -10.15
CA SER A 149 69.28 -4.24 -9.25
C SER A 149 67.94 -3.51 -9.40
N HIS A 150 66.97 -4.18 -10.00
CA HIS A 150 65.62 -3.68 -10.17
C HIS A 150 64.65 -4.81 -9.89
N THR A 151 63.44 -4.43 -9.52
CA THR A 151 62.35 -5.34 -9.25
C THR A 151 61.24 -5.14 -10.27
N HIS A 152 60.54 -6.22 -10.58
CA HIS A 152 59.31 -6.17 -11.35
C HIS A 152 58.12 -6.31 -10.39
N ASN A 153 57.07 -5.52 -10.63
CA ASN A 153 55.80 -5.68 -9.95
C ASN A 153 54.93 -6.66 -10.72
N VAL A 154 54.29 -7.59 -10.00
CA VAL A 154 53.21 -8.43 -10.53
C VAL A 154 51.92 -7.98 -9.85
N VAL A 155 50.95 -7.51 -10.64
CA VAL A 155 49.65 -7.06 -10.11
C VAL A 155 48.76 -8.28 -9.89
N LEU A 156 48.27 -8.47 -8.67
CA LEU A 156 47.20 -9.43 -8.40
C LEU A 156 45.89 -8.80 -8.87
N GLY A 157 45.18 -9.52 -9.75
CA GLY A 157 44.03 -9.02 -10.50
C GLY A 157 42.83 -8.61 -9.65
N ALA A 158 41.79 -8.12 -10.33
CA ALA A 158 40.56 -7.70 -9.69
C ALA A 158 39.91 -8.86 -8.90
N HIS A 159 39.35 -8.54 -7.73
CA HIS A 159 38.56 -9.46 -6.93
C HIS A 159 37.20 -8.85 -6.61
N ALA A 160 36.24 -9.70 -6.23
CA ALA A 160 34.89 -9.29 -5.87
C ALA A 160 34.47 -9.95 -4.56
N HIS A 161 33.55 -9.30 -3.85
CA HIS A 161 32.94 -9.82 -2.64
C HIS A 161 31.46 -10.13 -2.88
N THR A 162 30.97 -11.14 -2.18
CA THR A 162 29.53 -11.45 -2.10
C THR A 162 28.97 -10.91 -0.80
N VAL A 163 27.86 -10.15 -0.87
CA VAL A 163 27.17 -9.61 0.31
C VAL A 163 25.73 -10.10 0.32
N ALA A 164 25.35 -10.82 1.38
CA ALA A 164 23.98 -11.26 1.60
C ALA A 164 23.20 -10.20 2.40
N ILE A 165 22.09 -9.69 1.85
CA ILE A 165 21.27 -8.64 2.49
C ILE A 165 20.17 -9.23 3.40
N GLY A 166 19.59 -10.38 3.00
CA GLY A 166 18.54 -11.07 3.76
C GLY A 166 17.11 -10.64 3.41
N ALA A 167 16.13 -11.30 4.05
CA ALA A 167 14.70 -11.02 3.89
C ALA A 167 14.19 -10.06 4.97
N HIS A 168 13.14 -9.30 4.67
CA HIS A 168 12.48 -8.43 5.63
C HIS A 168 10.97 -8.35 5.37
N THR A 169 10.22 -7.93 6.39
CA THR A 169 8.78 -7.67 6.32
C THR A 169 8.45 -6.33 6.96
N HIS A 170 7.33 -5.74 6.56
CA HIS A 170 6.80 -4.51 7.14
C HIS A 170 5.43 -4.78 7.75
N THR A 171 5.03 -3.94 8.71
CA THR A 171 3.68 -3.90 9.25
C THR A 171 3.00 -2.59 8.82
N ILE A 172 1.71 -2.66 8.49
CA ILE A 172 0.90 -1.50 8.12
C ILE A 172 -0.31 -1.45 9.04
N VAL A 173 -0.54 -0.29 9.66
CA VAL A 173 -1.70 -0.05 10.55
C VAL A 173 -2.83 0.55 9.73
N MET A 174 -3.99 -0.13 9.68
CA MET A 174 -5.14 0.30 8.85
C MET A 174 -6.10 1.29 9.56
N GLY A 175 -6.09 1.34 10.89
CA GLY A 175 -6.96 2.22 11.68
C GLY A 175 -8.44 1.76 11.74
N SER A 176 -9.30 2.62 12.31
CA SER A 176 -10.75 2.40 12.40
C SER A 176 -11.48 3.09 11.24
N HIS A 177 -12.61 2.51 10.84
CA HIS A 177 -13.53 3.11 9.88
C HIS A 177 -14.98 2.77 10.27
N GLY A 178 -15.95 3.39 9.60
CA GLY A 178 -17.38 3.18 9.85
C GLY A 178 -18.21 3.21 8.58
N HIS A 179 -19.50 2.97 8.74
CA HIS A 179 -20.48 2.95 7.65
C HIS A 179 -21.72 3.76 8.03
N THR A 180 -22.36 4.35 7.02
CA THR A 180 -23.70 4.91 7.15
C THR A 180 -24.72 3.84 6.82
N ILE A 181 -25.69 3.64 7.71
CA ILE A 181 -26.78 2.68 7.54
C ILE A 181 -28.07 3.47 7.31
N THR A 182 -28.83 3.09 6.28
CA THR A 182 -30.16 3.64 6.00
C THR A 182 -31.17 2.52 5.99
N VAL A 183 -32.27 2.68 6.72
CA VAL A 183 -33.40 1.76 6.71
C VAL A 183 -34.52 2.39 5.88
N ALA A 184 -34.91 1.74 4.79
CA ALA A 184 -35.99 2.21 3.94
C ALA A 184 -37.34 2.08 4.65
N ALA A 185 -38.29 2.95 4.29
CA ALA A 185 -39.66 2.85 4.78
C ALA A 185 -40.29 1.52 4.31
N ALA A 186 -41.05 0.88 5.21
CA ALA A 186 -41.76 -0.36 4.92
C ALA A 186 -43.16 -0.30 5.52
N GLY A 187 -44.18 -0.61 4.72
CA GLY A 187 -45.57 -0.60 5.14
C GLY A 187 -46.53 -0.22 4.02
N ASN A 188 -47.81 -0.17 4.37
CA ASN A 188 -48.90 0.31 3.51
C ASN A 188 -49.21 1.78 3.81
N ALA A 189 -50.15 2.37 3.05
CA ALA A 189 -50.62 3.73 3.30
C ALA A 189 -51.38 3.90 4.64
N GLU A 190 -51.98 2.82 5.16
CA GLU A 190 -52.73 2.81 6.42
C GLU A 190 -52.32 1.58 7.26
N ASN A 191 -52.30 1.75 8.58
CA ASN A 191 -52.20 0.66 9.54
C ASN A 191 -53.57 0.02 9.76
N THR A 192 -53.73 -1.24 9.34
CA THR A 192 -55.02 -1.93 9.33
C THR A 192 -54.99 -3.22 10.14
N VAL A 193 -56.12 -3.53 10.76
CA VAL A 193 -56.45 -4.87 11.24
C VAL A 193 -57.42 -5.51 10.24
N LYS A 194 -57.57 -6.84 10.28
CA LYS A 194 -58.57 -7.52 9.45
C LYS A 194 -59.95 -6.89 9.69
N ASN A 195 -60.58 -6.43 8.61
CA ASN A 195 -61.84 -5.71 8.66
C ASN A 195 -62.73 -6.08 7.46
N ILE A 196 -64.02 -5.75 7.56
CA ILE A 196 -65.02 -5.89 6.50
C ILE A 196 -65.75 -4.56 6.39
N ALA A 197 -65.96 -4.09 5.18
CA ALA A 197 -66.63 -2.82 4.93
C ALA A 197 -68.15 -2.94 5.15
N PHE A 198 -68.70 -2.03 5.97
CA PHE A 198 -70.13 -1.84 6.15
C PHE A 198 -70.49 -0.36 6.00
N ASN A 199 -71.70 -0.09 5.52
CA ASN A 199 -72.24 1.28 5.52
C ASN A 199 -72.76 1.62 6.92
N TYR A 200 -72.15 2.62 7.56
CA TYR A 200 -72.70 3.20 8.79
C TYR A 200 -73.94 4.03 8.47
N ILE A 201 -75.07 3.65 9.07
CA ILE A 201 -76.35 4.36 8.96
C ILE A 201 -76.88 4.70 10.36
N VAL A 202 -77.64 5.80 10.46
CA VAL A 202 -78.31 6.24 11.68
C VAL A 202 -79.80 6.41 11.40
N ARG A 203 -80.65 6.07 12.37
CA ARG A 203 -82.10 6.32 12.28
C ARG A 203 -82.39 7.80 12.57
N LEU A 204 -83.17 8.42 11.70
CA LEU A 204 -83.67 9.79 11.90
C LEU A 204 -85.00 9.73 12.64
N ALA A 205 -85.10 10.41 13.79
CA ALA A 205 -86.30 10.44 14.64
C ALA A 205 -86.32 11.62 15.61
#